data_AF-A0AAP7IS53-F1
#
_entry.id   AF-A0AAP7IS53-F1
#
_cell.length_a   1.000
_cell.length_b   1.000
_cell.length_c   1.000
_cell.angle_alpha   90.00
_cell.angle_beta   90.00
_cell.angle_gamma   90.00
#
_symmetry.space_group_name_H-M   'P 1'
#
loop_
_entity.id
_entity.type
_entity.pdbx_description
1 polymer ?
#
loop_
_entity_poly.entity_id
_entity_poly.type
_entity_poly.pdbx_seq_one_letter_code
_entity_poly.pdbx_strand_id
1 'polypeptide(L)'
;MKKHIIAIQQNADCVLMLYSAKVPGNSYSPNFANAFRIPTLGVVLIEGVAERNRLSNGSLELERASVDDLIFLDLKNHVQCQEFLQKIKLSKEGSS
;
A
#
# COMPACT_ATOMS: atom_id res chain seq x y z
N MET A 1 8.90 -19.39 -0.37
CA MET A 1 8.22 -18.08 -0.46
C MET A 1 7.64 -17.75 -1.84
N LYS A 2 8.39 -17.83 -2.95
CA LYS A 2 7.86 -17.52 -4.31
C LYS A 2 6.56 -18.27 -4.68
N LYS A 3 6.46 -19.57 -4.38
CA LYS A 3 5.28 -20.40 -4.72
C LYS A 3 3.97 -19.93 -4.04
N HIS A 4 4.05 -19.37 -2.82
CA HIS A 4 2.86 -18.91 -2.09
C HIS A 4 2.39 -17.53 -2.55
N ILE A 5 3.33 -16.65 -2.90
CA ILE A 5 3.03 -15.32 -3.46
C ILE A 5 2.30 -15.45 -4.81
N ILE A 6 2.75 -16.37 -5.67
CA ILE A 6 2.15 -16.61 -6.99
C ILE A 6 0.72 -17.15 -6.86
N ALA A 7 0.45 -18.04 -5.90
CA ALA A 7 -0.90 -18.60 -5.71
C ALA A 7 -1.90 -17.55 -5.18
N ILE A 8 -1.45 -16.64 -4.31
CA ILE A 8 -2.30 -15.55 -3.77
C ILE A 8 -2.67 -14.53 -4.86
N GLN A 9 -1.76 -14.27 -5.81
CA GLN A 9 -2.03 -13.36 -6.92
C GLN A 9 -3.14 -13.85 -7.88
N GLN A 10 -3.37 -15.17 -7.97
CA GLN A 10 -4.32 -15.70 -8.97
C GLN A 10 -5.77 -15.26 -8.75
N ASN A 11 -6.13 -14.87 -7.52
CA ASN A 11 -7.48 -14.47 -7.15
C ASN A 11 -7.55 -13.06 -6.53
N ALA A 12 -6.45 -12.29 -6.59
CA ALA A 12 -6.37 -10.96 -5.98
C ALA A 12 -6.44 -9.87 -7.05
N ASP A 13 -7.29 -8.87 -6.84
CA ASP A 13 -7.46 -7.74 -7.77
C ASP A 13 -6.31 -6.71 -7.65
N CYS A 14 -5.70 -6.60 -6.46
CA CYS A 14 -4.55 -5.73 -6.20
C CYS A 14 -3.77 -6.18 -4.96
N VAL A 15 -2.56 -5.64 -4.78
CA VAL A 15 -1.72 -5.83 -3.60
C VAL A 15 -1.64 -4.54 -2.82
N LEU A 16 -1.94 -4.61 -1.53
CA LEU A 16 -1.69 -3.50 -0.60
C LEU A 16 -0.34 -3.71 0.09
N MET A 17 0.56 -2.73 -0.03
CA MET A 17 1.82 -2.66 0.70
C MET A 17 1.71 -1.58 1.76
N LEU A 18 1.70 -1.96 3.03
CA LEU A 18 1.42 -1.09 4.16
C LEU A 18 2.72 -0.67 4.85
N TYR A 19 2.88 0.63 5.08
CA TYR A 19 3.92 1.19 5.92
C TYR A 19 3.28 1.92 7.10
N SER A 20 3.69 1.63 8.33
CA SER A 20 3.18 2.32 9.52
C SER A 20 4.13 3.43 9.95
N ALA A 21 3.66 4.67 10.01
CA ALA A 21 4.46 5.80 10.50
C ALA A 21 4.77 5.71 12.02
N LYS A 22 4.02 4.88 12.76
CA LYS A 22 4.25 4.61 14.19
C LYS A 22 5.53 3.83 14.45
N VAL A 23 5.74 2.77 13.68
CA VAL A 23 6.84 1.82 13.85
C VAL A 23 7.66 1.84 12.55
N PRO A 24 8.49 2.87 12.35
CA PRO A 24 9.29 2.99 11.14
C PRO A 24 10.30 1.85 11.07
N GLY A 25 10.39 1.19 9.92
CA GLY A 25 11.33 0.11 9.68
C GLY A 25 11.22 -0.40 8.25
N ASN A 26 12.34 -0.94 7.73
CA ASN A 26 12.42 -1.46 6.38
C ASN A 26 11.64 -2.78 6.27
N SER A 27 10.39 -2.68 5.86
CA SER A 27 9.44 -3.79 5.66
C SER A 27 9.58 -4.40 4.27
N TYR A 28 9.98 -3.60 3.27
CA TYR A 28 10.08 -4.03 1.88
C TYR A 28 11.51 -4.01 1.35
N SER A 29 11.86 -5.04 0.58
CA SER A 29 13.07 -5.01 -0.24
C SER A 29 12.87 -4.07 -1.44
N PRO A 30 13.93 -3.45 -1.97
CA PRO A 30 13.83 -2.67 -3.20
C PRO A 30 13.22 -3.49 -4.35
N ASN A 31 12.39 -2.86 -5.17
CA ASN A 31 11.68 -3.45 -6.31
C ASN A 31 10.76 -4.63 -5.97
N PHE A 32 10.37 -4.80 -4.70
CA PHE A 32 9.55 -5.94 -4.29
C PHE A 32 8.20 -6.00 -5.00
N ALA A 33 7.59 -4.84 -5.30
CA ALA A 33 6.33 -4.75 -6.04
C ALA A 33 6.42 -5.32 -7.47
N ASN A 34 7.60 -5.27 -8.09
CA ASN A 34 7.82 -5.83 -9.43
C ASN A 34 7.69 -7.36 -9.48
N ALA A 35 7.63 -8.04 -8.31
CA ALA A 35 7.32 -9.47 -8.24
C ALA A 35 5.82 -9.78 -8.47
N PHE A 36 4.97 -8.75 -8.51
CA PHE A 36 3.53 -8.86 -8.69
C PHE A 36 3.15 -8.43 -10.12
N ARG A 37 2.21 -9.17 -10.71
CA ARG A 37 1.67 -8.88 -12.06
C ARG A 37 0.32 -8.17 -12.02
N ILE A 38 -0.15 -7.86 -10.82
CA ILE A 38 -1.41 -7.17 -10.54
C ILE A 38 -1.07 -5.82 -9.88
N PRO A 39 -1.96 -4.82 -9.96
CA PRO A 39 -1.69 -3.49 -9.42
C PRO A 39 -1.26 -3.51 -7.95
N THR A 40 -0.29 -2.67 -7.62
CA THR A 40 0.28 -2.53 -6.29
C THR A 40 0.04 -1.13 -5.74
N LEU A 41 -0.56 -1.06 -4.55
CA LEU A 41 -0.90 0.17 -3.85
C LEU A 41 -0.06 0.25 -2.58
N GLY A 42 0.86 1.21 -2.52
CA GLY A 42 1.56 1.58 -1.30
C GLY A 42 0.69 2.46 -0.43
N VAL A 43 0.54 2.10 0.85
CA VAL A 43 -0.26 2.85 1.82
C VAL A 43 0.58 3.20 3.03
N VAL A 44 0.83 4.49 3.23
CA VAL A 44 1.42 5.01 4.46
C VAL A 44 0.31 5.26 5.46
N LEU A 45 0.25 4.44 6.51
CA LEU A 45 -0.69 4.53 7.61
C LEU A 45 -0.24 5.59 8.62
N ILE A 46 -1.15 6.48 8.95
CA ILE A 46 -0.97 7.61 9.86
C ILE A 46 -2.07 7.53 10.93
N GLU A 47 -1.76 7.87 12.17
CA GLU A 47 -2.76 8.02 13.24
C GLU A 47 -2.72 9.42 13.89
N GLY A 48 -2.94 10.44 13.06
CA GLY A 48 -3.00 11.83 13.47
C GLY A 48 -1.74 12.65 13.13
N VAL A 49 -1.67 13.88 13.66
CA VAL A 49 -0.74 14.91 13.17
C VAL A 49 0.73 14.64 13.51
N ALA A 50 1.01 13.98 14.63
CA ALA A 50 2.37 13.74 15.12
C ALA A 50 3.22 12.87 14.17
N GLU A 51 2.57 12.04 13.37
CA GLU A 51 3.21 11.09 12.45
C GLU A 51 3.45 11.67 11.05
N ARG A 52 2.93 12.87 10.77
CA ARG A 52 3.10 13.54 9.47
C ARG A 52 4.56 13.88 9.14
N ASN A 53 5.41 14.04 10.15
CA ASN A 53 6.85 14.28 9.97
C ASN A 53 7.61 13.03 9.49
N ARG A 54 6.98 11.84 9.55
CA ARG A 54 7.60 10.56 9.17
C ARG A 54 7.08 10.03 7.83
N LEU A 55 6.26 10.81 7.13
CA LEU A 55 5.67 10.43 5.84
C LEU A 55 6.73 10.26 4.77
N SER A 56 7.78 11.08 4.80
CA SER A 56 8.91 11.00 3.87
C SER A 56 9.63 9.66 3.94
N ASN A 57 9.73 9.04 5.13
CA ASN A 57 10.36 7.73 5.28
C ASN A 57 9.49 6.64 4.66
N GLY A 58 8.17 6.70 4.91
CA GLY A 58 7.22 5.75 4.35
C GLY A 58 7.08 5.85 2.84
N SER A 59 7.02 7.08 2.30
CA SER A 59 6.99 7.30 0.86
C SER A 59 8.25 6.78 0.20
N LEU A 60 9.42 7.10 0.75
CA LEU A 60 10.71 6.65 0.20
C LEU A 60 10.81 5.12 0.20
N GLU A 61 10.34 4.44 1.24
CA GLU A 61 10.36 2.98 1.28
C GLU A 61 9.45 2.36 0.22
N LEU A 62 8.21 2.85 0.09
CA LEU A 62 7.25 2.33 -0.87
C LEU A 62 7.63 2.67 -2.32
N GLU A 63 8.22 3.84 -2.55
CA GLU A 63 8.83 4.21 -3.83
C GLU A 63 9.98 3.26 -4.18
N ARG A 64 10.87 2.95 -3.22
CA ARG A 64 11.94 1.96 -3.43
C ARG A 64 11.41 0.56 -3.66
N ALA A 65 10.26 0.21 -3.10
CA ALA A 65 9.57 -1.04 -3.39
C ALA A 65 8.96 -1.08 -4.80
N SER A 66 8.85 0.07 -5.48
CA SER A 66 8.29 0.26 -6.83
C SER A 66 6.78 0.03 -6.91
N VAL A 67 6.02 0.50 -5.93
CA VAL A 67 4.54 0.46 -5.99
C VAL A 67 4.00 1.32 -7.14
N ASP A 68 2.89 0.92 -7.74
CA ASP A 68 2.26 1.65 -8.86
C ASP A 68 1.63 2.96 -8.39
N ASP A 69 1.04 2.97 -7.20
CA ASP A 69 0.33 4.10 -6.62
C ASP A 69 0.69 4.25 -5.14
N LEU A 70 0.84 5.50 -4.66
CA LEU A 70 1.12 5.82 -3.26
C LEU A 70 -0.04 6.59 -2.62
N ILE A 71 -0.49 6.13 -1.45
CA ILE A 71 -1.61 6.70 -0.72
C ILE A 71 -1.20 6.96 0.73
N PHE A 72 -1.57 8.12 1.25
CA PHE A 72 -1.45 8.44 2.68
C PHE A 72 -2.81 8.27 3.33
N LEU A 73 -2.90 7.43 4.35
CA LEU A 73 -4.16 7.10 5.01
C LEU A 73 -4.09 7.40 6.51
N ASP A 74 -4.81 8.44 6.94
CA ASP A 74 -5.07 8.71 8.35
C ASP A 74 -6.23 7.83 8.82
N LEU A 75 -5.91 6.81 9.62
CA LEU A 75 -6.88 5.84 10.12
C LEU A 75 -7.94 6.47 11.04
N LYS A 76 -7.68 7.66 11.58
CA LYS A 76 -8.65 8.43 12.38
C LYS A 76 -9.56 9.31 11.51
N ASN A 77 -9.25 9.49 10.23
CA ASN A 77 -10.07 10.22 9.28
C ASN A 77 -11.05 9.27 8.58
N HIS A 78 -12.24 9.13 9.14
CA HIS A 78 -13.28 8.25 8.60
C HIS A 78 -13.66 8.55 7.15
N VAL A 79 -13.64 9.83 6.74
CA VAL A 79 -13.96 10.21 5.35
C VAL A 79 -12.90 9.65 4.40
N GLN A 80 -11.64 9.86 4.72
CA GLN A 80 -10.52 9.35 3.93
C GLN A 80 -10.52 7.82 3.86
N CYS A 81 -10.84 7.14 4.96
CA CYS A 81 -11.00 5.68 4.97
C CYS A 81 -12.12 5.21 4.04
N GLN A 82 -13.26 5.92 4.01
CA GLN A 82 -14.35 5.59 3.08
C GLN A 82 -13.96 5.81 1.63
N GLU A 83 -13.31 6.94 1.32
CA GLU A 83 -12.78 7.22 -0.03
C GLU A 83 -11.78 6.17 -0.49
N PHE A 84 -10.87 5.75 0.39
CA PHE A 84 -9.90 4.69 0.11
C PHE A 84 -10.59 3.35 -0.16
N LEU A 85 -11.60 2.99 0.63
CA LEU A 85 -12.39 1.77 0.40
C LEU A 85 -13.14 1.82 -0.93
N GLN A 86 -13.68 2.97 -1.32
CA GLN A 86 -14.31 3.15 -2.63
C GLN A 86 -13.30 3.03 -3.77
N LYS A 87 -12.10 3.61 -3.63
CA LYS A 87 -11.02 3.46 -4.62
C LYS A 87 -10.67 1.99 -4.85
N ILE A 88 -10.49 1.20 -3.78
CA ILE A 88 -10.21 -0.23 -3.89
C ILE A 88 -11.35 -0.99 -4.58
N LYS A 89 -12.61 -0.69 -4.26
CA LYS A 89 -13.78 -1.33 -4.90
C LYS A 89 -13.82 -1.07 -6.41
N LEU A 90 -13.58 0.18 -6.82
CA LEU A 90 -13.57 0.54 -8.25
C LEU A 90 -12.41 -0.14 -9.01
N SER A 91 -11.24 -0.29 -8.38
CA SER A 91 -10.12 -1.03 -8.97
C SER A 91 -10.44 -2.50 -9.23
N LYS A 92 -11.33 -3.11 -8.44
CA LYS A 92 -11.83 -4.47 -8.68
C LYS A 92 -12.79 -4.54 -9.88
N GLU A 93 -13.67 -3.57 -10.04
CA GLU A 93 -14.70 -3.57 -11.09
C GLU A 93 -14.14 -3.30 -12.49
N GLY A 94 -13.04 -2.54 -12.61
CA GLY A 94 -12.39 -2.24 -13.88
C GLY A 94 -11.54 -3.38 -14.49
N SER A 95 -11.41 -4.52 -13.79
CA SER A 95 -10.58 -5.66 -14.21
C SER A 95 -11.39 -6.83 -14.81
N SER A 96 -12.66 -6.60 -15.20
CA SER A 96 -13.57 -7.60 -15.80
C SER A 96 -13.58 -7.58 -17.33
#